data_AF-A0A838Q508-F1
#
_entry.id   AF-A0A838Q508-F1
#
_cell.length_a   1.000
_cell.length_b   1.000
_cell.length_c   1.000
_cell.angle_alpha   90.00
_cell.angle_beta   90.00
_cell.angle_gamma   90.00
#
_symmetry.space_group_name_H-M   'P 1'
#
loop_
_entity.id
_entity.type
_entity.pdbx_description
1 polymer ?
#
loop_
_entity_poly.entity_id
_entity_poly.type
_entity_poly.pdbx_seq_one_letter_code
_entity_poly.pdbx_strand_id
1 'polypeptide(L)'
;MNETFARRFFPGQEAIGKRINWSGPEKPFWEIIGVVPDGKYNSLGEAPKAAVYRPFLRDANSSTTLIARTRGNPQATLNALRGEVQKLDPSLPIYSVKTLKEHTGTSLFPARMAAIALGSFGVLALVLAAVGIYGVMSHVVAGRTREIGLRMALGAQLSDVRGLILRQGMLLAAIGSIIGLALALGGAQMLKTLLYGVSASDPITFMIVATLLLVVALLACWIPARRASRVDPMIALRAE
;
A
#
# COMPACT_ATOMS: atom_id res chain seq x y z
N MET A 1 10.92 -9.22 30.34
CA MET A 1 11.55 -9.47 29.02
C MET A 1 10.47 -9.73 27.98
N ASN A 2 10.77 -9.83 26.68
CA ASN A 2 9.77 -10.20 25.67
C ASN A 2 9.78 -11.70 25.28
N GLU A 3 8.74 -12.13 24.57
CA GLU A 3 8.58 -13.51 24.10
C GLU A 3 9.75 -14.02 23.24
N THR A 4 10.27 -13.21 22.32
CA THR A 4 11.42 -13.59 21.49
C THR A 4 12.65 -13.89 22.34
N PHE A 5 12.90 -13.11 23.40
CA PHE A 5 13.99 -13.40 24.34
C PHE A 5 13.74 -14.73 25.07
N ALA A 6 12.54 -14.91 25.62
CA ALA A 6 12.18 -16.13 26.36
C ALA A 6 12.35 -17.39 25.49
N ARG A 7 11.81 -17.38 24.26
CA ARG A 7 11.94 -18.50 23.32
C ARG A 7 13.37 -18.83 22.95
N ARG A 8 14.23 -17.81 22.79
CA ARG A 8 15.61 -17.99 22.35
C ARG A 8 16.52 -18.55 23.44
N PHE A 9 16.36 -18.09 24.69
CA PHE A 9 17.27 -18.41 25.79
C PHE A 9 16.72 -19.45 26.77
N PHE A 10 15.40 -19.69 26.77
CA PHE A 10 14.74 -20.69 27.61
C PHE A 10 13.83 -21.60 26.75
N PRO A 11 14.38 -22.31 25.74
CA PRO A 11 13.57 -23.15 24.86
C PRO A 11 12.91 -24.28 25.66
N GLY A 12 11.57 -24.37 25.56
CA GLY A 12 10.79 -25.42 26.23
C GLY A 12 10.71 -25.31 27.76
N GLN A 13 11.14 -24.19 28.35
CA GLN A 13 11.12 -23.96 29.79
C GLN A 13 10.42 -22.65 30.15
N GLU A 14 9.86 -22.59 31.35
CA GLU A 14 9.30 -21.34 31.88
C GLU A 14 10.44 -20.38 32.27
N ALA A 15 10.40 -19.18 31.71
CA ALA A 15 11.44 -18.15 31.93
C ALA A 15 11.25 -17.39 33.24
N ILE A 16 10.04 -17.38 33.82
CA ILE A 16 9.72 -16.65 35.05
C ILE A 16 10.43 -17.31 36.25
N GLY A 17 10.97 -16.50 37.16
CA GLY A 17 11.75 -16.94 38.33
C GLY A 17 13.20 -17.34 38.02
N LYS A 18 13.57 -17.46 36.74
CA LYS A 18 14.97 -17.69 36.34
C LYS A 18 15.79 -16.40 36.51
N ARG A 19 17.11 -16.56 36.62
CA ARG A 19 18.06 -15.47 36.83
C ARG A 19 18.96 -15.29 35.62
N ILE A 20 19.20 -14.05 35.23
CA ILE A 20 20.11 -13.67 34.15
C ILE A 20 21.19 -12.72 34.66
N ASN A 21 22.41 -12.90 34.19
CA ASN A 21 23.49 -11.94 34.40
C ASN A 21 23.99 -11.45 33.03
N TRP A 22 23.72 -10.18 32.76
CA TRP A 22 24.18 -9.47 31.56
C TRP A 22 25.23 -8.43 31.93
N SER A 23 25.26 -7.97 33.18
CA SER A 23 25.99 -6.76 33.58
C SER A 23 27.46 -7.02 33.93
N GLY A 24 27.92 -8.26 33.80
CA GLY A 24 29.29 -8.71 34.07
C GLY A 24 29.37 -9.68 35.26
N PRO A 25 30.44 -10.48 35.38
CA PRO A 25 30.54 -11.55 36.38
C PRO A 25 30.37 -11.08 37.83
N GLU A 26 30.79 -9.85 38.13
CA GLU A 26 30.76 -9.27 39.48
C GLU A 26 29.44 -8.58 39.84
N LYS A 27 28.52 -8.40 38.89
CA LYS A 27 27.25 -7.71 39.13
C LYS A 27 26.13 -8.68 39.53
N PRO A 28 25.17 -8.22 40.36
CA PRO A 28 24.09 -9.07 40.86
C PRO A 28 23.22 -9.57 39.71
N PHE A 29 22.79 -10.83 39.85
CA PHE A 29 21.83 -11.45 38.94
C PHE A 29 20.48 -10.72 38.98
N TRP A 30 19.82 -10.67 37.83
CA TRP A 30 18.47 -10.15 37.68
C TRP A 30 17.49 -11.31 37.59
N GLU A 31 16.43 -11.26 38.38
CA GLU A 31 15.34 -12.23 38.32
C GLU A 31 14.29 -11.81 37.29
N ILE A 32 13.79 -12.80 36.57
CA ILE A 32 12.77 -12.61 35.55
C ILE A 32 11.40 -12.69 36.20
N ILE A 33 10.76 -11.53 36.37
CA ILE A 33 9.43 -11.44 37.00
C ILE A 33 8.27 -11.48 35.98
N GLY A 34 8.56 -11.46 34.68
CA GLY A 34 7.51 -11.44 33.67
C GLY A 34 8.01 -11.43 32.22
N VAL A 35 7.13 -11.94 31.35
CA VAL A 35 7.29 -11.96 29.90
C VAL A 35 6.17 -11.12 29.28
N VAL A 36 6.52 -10.23 28.36
CA VAL A 36 5.58 -9.37 27.62
C VAL A 36 5.60 -9.72 26.13
N PRO A 37 4.54 -9.37 25.37
CA PRO A 37 4.53 -9.57 23.92
C PRO A 37 5.69 -8.84 23.21
N ASP A 38 6.04 -9.34 22.02
CA ASP A 38 7.08 -8.74 21.20
C ASP A 38 6.69 -7.34 20.69
N GLY A 39 7.59 -6.37 20.90
CA GLY A 39 7.44 -5.00 20.42
C GLY A 39 8.25 -4.71 19.15
N LYS A 40 8.05 -3.51 18.60
CA LYS A 40 8.94 -2.86 17.63
C LYS A 40 9.78 -1.82 18.37
N TYR A 41 11.08 -1.82 18.14
CA TYR A 41 12.07 -1.05 18.89
C TYR A 41 12.80 -0.05 18.00
N ASN A 42 13.32 -0.48 16.83
CA ASN A 42 14.10 0.39 15.94
C ASN A 42 13.36 0.80 14.67
N SER A 43 12.51 -0.09 14.14
CA SER A 43 11.70 0.22 12.96
C SER A 43 10.40 -0.59 12.98
N LEU A 44 9.37 -0.09 12.30
CA LEU A 44 8.10 -0.81 12.16
C LEU A 44 8.28 -2.15 11.43
N GLY A 45 9.28 -2.24 10.57
CA GLY A 45 9.56 -3.40 9.74
C GLY A 45 10.54 -4.42 10.32
N GLU A 46 11.15 -4.16 11.47
CA GLU A 46 12.17 -5.08 11.98
C GLU A 46 11.58 -6.44 12.39
N ALA A 47 12.37 -7.51 12.23
CA ALA A 47 12.05 -8.80 12.82
C ALA A 47 11.96 -8.67 14.36
N PRO A 48 11.12 -9.46 15.04
CA PRO A 48 11.07 -9.48 16.49
C PRO A 48 12.48 -9.64 17.08
N LYS A 49 12.90 -8.68 17.90
CA LYS A 49 14.21 -8.70 18.57
C LYS A 49 14.03 -9.05 20.03
N ALA A 50 14.98 -9.80 20.57
CA ALA A 50 15.02 -10.10 21.99
C ALA A 50 15.27 -8.81 22.80
N ALA A 51 14.43 -8.53 23.78
CA ALA A 51 14.47 -7.31 24.58
C ALA A 51 14.17 -7.57 26.07
N VAL A 52 14.81 -6.77 26.92
CA VAL A 52 14.66 -6.83 28.38
C VAL A 52 14.22 -5.47 28.89
N TYR A 53 13.18 -5.47 29.73
CA TYR A 53 12.64 -4.29 30.38
C TYR A 53 13.13 -4.26 31.82
N ARG A 54 13.66 -3.12 32.26
CA ARG A 54 14.30 -2.96 33.56
C ARG A 54 13.74 -1.73 34.28
N PRO A 55 13.64 -1.75 35.63
CA PRO A 55 13.23 -0.59 36.40
C PRO A 55 14.20 0.57 36.19
N PHE A 56 13.69 1.74 35.81
CA PHE A 56 14.50 2.93 35.54
C PHE A 56 15.36 3.34 36.74
N LEU A 57 14.80 3.34 37.95
CA LEU A 57 15.47 3.79 39.17
C LEU A 57 16.75 3.01 39.51
N ARG A 58 16.93 1.81 38.95
CA ARG A 58 18.08 0.93 39.25
C ARG A 58 19.19 1.05 38.21
N ASP A 59 18.93 1.64 37.05
CA ASP A 59 19.90 1.78 35.94
C ASP A 59 19.64 3.10 35.20
N ALA A 60 19.57 4.20 35.97
CA ALA A 60 19.26 5.52 35.44
C ALA A 60 20.40 6.00 34.53
N ASN A 61 20.05 6.46 33.33
CA ASN A 61 20.97 6.99 32.33
C ASN A 61 20.58 8.44 31.99
N SER A 62 21.56 9.27 31.67
CA SER A 62 21.37 10.65 31.22
C SER A 62 20.65 10.77 29.87
N SER A 63 20.62 9.69 29.07
CA SER A 63 19.90 9.63 27.78
C SER A 63 18.52 8.97 27.89
N THR A 64 17.64 9.50 28.75
CA THR A 64 16.31 8.94 28.99
C THR A 64 15.23 9.65 28.19
N THR A 65 14.35 8.88 27.54
CA THR A 65 13.15 9.41 26.87
C THR A 65 11.93 9.22 27.79
N LEU A 66 11.25 10.31 28.11
CA LEU A 66 9.98 10.26 28.84
C LEU A 66 8.82 10.02 27.87
N ILE A 67 8.05 8.97 28.13
CA ILE A 67 6.84 8.65 27.36
C ILE A 67 5.63 8.88 28.26
N ALA A 68 4.78 9.82 27.90
CA ALA A 68 3.55 10.12 28.63
C ALA A 68 2.32 9.75 27.79
N ARG A 69 1.38 9.02 28.40
CA ARG A 69 0.06 8.76 27.82
C ARG A 69 -0.93 9.77 28.38
N THR A 70 -1.53 10.57 27.50
CA THR A 70 -2.53 11.59 27.88
C THR A 70 -3.91 11.26 27.32
N ARG A 71 -4.96 11.72 28.01
CA ARG A 71 -6.34 11.71 27.53
C ARG A 71 -6.68 13.15 27.11
N GLY A 72 -6.79 13.41 25.81
CA GLY A 72 -7.07 14.74 25.27
C GLY A 72 -6.04 15.18 24.22
N ASN A 73 -5.84 16.50 24.07
CA ASN A 73 -4.94 17.06 23.07
C ASN A 73 -3.45 16.78 23.45
N PRO A 74 -2.72 15.97 22.65
CA PRO A 74 -1.34 15.63 22.94
C PRO A 74 -0.40 16.83 22.88
N GLN A 75 -0.64 17.77 21.96
CA GLN A 75 0.19 18.97 21.79
C GLN A 75 0.05 19.92 22.99
N ALA A 76 -1.16 20.10 23.50
CA ALA A 76 -1.38 20.92 24.70
C ALA A 76 -0.70 20.32 25.94
N THR A 77 -0.80 18.99 26.12
CA THR A 77 -0.14 18.29 27.24
C THR A 77 1.38 18.38 27.12
N LEU A 78 1.91 18.26 25.91
CA LEU A 78 3.34 18.35 25.63
C LEU A 78 3.90 19.74 25.94
N ASN A 79 3.18 20.81 25.58
CA ASN A 79 3.56 22.18 25.94
C ASN A 79 3.53 22.39 27.46
N ALA A 80 2.53 21.85 28.15
CA ALA A 80 2.45 21.92 29.62
C ALA A 80 3.62 21.17 30.29
N LEU A 81 3.93 19.94 29.86
CA LEU A 81 5.06 19.17 30.36
C LEU A 81 6.39 19.89 30.13
N ARG A 82 6.58 20.48 28.95
CA ARG A 82 7.78 21.28 28.64
C ARG A 82 7.93 22.45 29.63
N GLY A 83 6.84 23.16 29.90
CA GLY A 83 6.84 24.27 30.86
C GLY A 83 7.24 23.84 32.27
N GLU A 84 6.75 22.69 32.74
CA GLU A 84 7.12 22.16 34.06
C GLU A 84 8.57 21.68 34.13
N VAL A 85 9.08 21.01 33.09
CA VAL A 85 10.50 20.59 33.03
C VAL A 85 11.43 21.80 33.03
N GLN A 86 11.09 22.86 32.28
CA GLN A 86 11.89 24.10 32.25
C GLN A 86 11.92 24.83 33.59
N LYS A 87 10.87 24.71 34.42
CA LYS A 87 10.86 25.27 35.79
C LYS A 87 11.78 24.49 36.73
N LEU A 88 11.86 23.17 36.55
CA LEU A 88 12.70 22.30 37.37
C LEU A 88 14.19 22.47 37.05
N ASP A 89 14.51 22.50 35.75
CA ASP A 89 15.88 22.71 35.28
C ASP A 89 15.88 23.44 33.93
N PRO A 90 16.14 24.77 33.91
CA PRO A 90 16.20 25.55 32.68
C PRO A 90 17.35 25.17 31.75
N SER A 91 18.39 24.52 32.28
CA SER A 91 19.58 24.14 31.53
C SER A 91 19.44 22.79 30.82
N LEU A 92 18.37 22.05 31.11
CA LEU A 92 18.15 20.72 30.57
C LEU A 92 17.67 20.79 29.11
N PRO A 93 18.46 20.32 28.14
CA PRO A 93 18.07 20.40 26.74
C PRO A 93 17.04 19.31 26.42
N ILE A 94 15.79 19.74 26.17
CA ILE A 94 14.70 18.82 25.80
C ILE A 94 14.74 18.58 24.29
N TYR A 95 15.35 17.48 23.88
CA TYR A 95 15.46 17.08 22.48
C TYR A 95 14.24 16.26 22.01
N SER A 96 13.95 16.32 20.71
CA SER A 96 13.00 15.42 20.02
C SER A 96 11.59 15.35 20.61
N VAL A 97 11.06 16.49 21.04
CA VAL A 97 9.68 16.59 21.55
C VAL A 97 8.69 16.45 20.40
N LYS A 98 8.09 15.27 20.27
CA LYS A 98 7.12 14.93 19.21
C LYS A 98 6.02 14.05 19.76
N THR A 99 4.84 14.12 19.15
CA THR A 99 3.79 13.14 19.43
C THR A 99 4.16 11.78 18.81
N LEU A 100 3.62 10.68 19.35
CA LEU A 100 3.79 9.35 18.73
C LEU A 100 3.33 9.33 17.25
N LYS A 101 2.32 10.14 16.91
CA LYS A 101 1.81 10.28 15.53
C LYS A 101 2.82 10.98 14.61
N GLU A 102 3.50 12.02 15.08
CA GLU A 102 4.56 12.69 14.31
C GLU A 102 5.79 11.80 14.16
N HIS A 103 6.17 11.09 15.24
CA HIS A 103 7.30 10.18 15.21
C HIS A 103 7.08 9.04 14.21
N THR A 104 5.91 8.39 14.25
CA THR A 104 5.54 7.34 13.28
C THR A 104 5.34 7.89 11.86
N GLY A 105 4.80 9.11 11.73
CA GLY A 105 4.64 9.79 10.43
C GLY A 105 5.96 10.00 9.69
N THR A 106 7.04 10.34 10.41
CA THR A 106 8.37 10.49 9.79
C THR A 106 8.94 9.17 9.25
N SER A 107 8.70 8.05 9.94
CA SER A 107 9.16 6.73 9.48
C SER A 107 8.40 6.25 8.23
N LEU A 108 7.16 6.70 8.03
CA LEU A 108 6.32 6.34 6.88
C LEU A 108 6.51 7.25 5.66
N PHE A 109 7.27 8.35 5.79
CA PHE A 109 7.41 9.34 4.73
C PHE A 109 7.99 8.77 3.43
N PRO A 110 9.09 7.98 3.43
CA PRO A 110 9.65 7.42 2.19
C PRO A 110 8.66 6.49 1.47
N ALA A 111 7.96 5.64 2.23
CA ALA A 111 6.95 4.73 1.70
C ALA A 111 5.78 5.49 1.07
N ARG A 112 5.34 6.58 1.71
CA ARG A 112 4.26 7.44 1.18
C ARG A 112 4.68 8.15 -0.10
N MET A 113 5.90 8.67 -0.17
CA MET A 113 6.42 9.31 -1.39
C MET A 113 6.51 8.32 -2.54
N ALA A 114 7.03 7.11 -2.29
CA ALA A 114 7.07 6.05 -3.28
C ALA A 114 5.67 5.65 -3.77
N ALA A 115 4.70 5.52 -2.85
CA ALA A 115 3.32 5.22 -3.19
C ALA A 115 2.67 6.31 -4.07
N ILE A 116 2.93 7.58 -3.78
CA ILE A 116 2.43 8.70 -4.61
C ILE A 116 3.06 8.67 -6.01
N ALA A 117 4.38 8.45 -6.11
CA ALA A 117 5.08 8.36 -7.38
C ALA A 117 4.58 7.18 -8.22
N LEU A 118 4.51 5.97 -7.65
CA LEU A 118 3.99 4.79 -8.32
C LEU A 118 2.52 4.94 -8.69
N GLY A 119 1.71 5.55 -7.83
CA GLY A 119 0.31 5.86 -8.11
C GLY A 119 0.17 6.81 -9.30
N SER A 120 1.02 7.84 -9.39
CA SER A 120 1.02 8.76 -10.53
C SER A 120 1.41 8.08 -11.84
N PHE A 121 2.41 7.19 -11.82
CA PHE A 121 2.74 6.35 -12.97
C PHE A 121 1.60 5.40 -13.35
N GLY A 122 0.89 4.84 -12.37
CA GLY A 122 -0.30 4.02 -12.61
C GLY A 122 -1.39 4.79 -13.34
N VAL A 123 -1.67 6.04 -12.94
CA VAL A 123 -2.63 6.91 -13.63
C VAL A 123 -2.18 7.20 -15.07
N LEU A 124 -0.91 7.52 -15.29
CA LEU A 124 -0.37 7.74 -16.64
C LEU A 124 -0.46 6.49 -17.51
N ALA A 125 -0.10 5.32 -16.97
CA ALA A 125 -0.21 4.04 -17.66
C ALA A 125 -1.67 3.72 -18.03
N LEU A 126 -2.62 4.02 -17.14
CA LEU A 126 -4.05 3.85 -17.39
C LEU A 126 -4.53 4.73 -18.55
N VAL A 127 -4.10 6.00 -18.60
CA VAL A 127 -4.41 6.92 -19.71
C VAL A 127 -3.80 6.39 -21.02
N LEU A 128 -2.54 5.98 -21.01
CA LEU A 128 -1.88 5.41 -22.19
C LEU A 128 -2.59 4.14 -22.69
N ALA A 129 -3.01 3.26 -21.78
CA ALA A 129 -3.78 2.07 -22.12
C ALA A 129 -5.13 2.44 -22.74
N ALA A 130 -5.86 3.42 -22.19
CA ALA A 130 -7.12 3.89 -22.73
C ALA A 130 -6.96 4.46 -24.15
N VAL A 131 -5.92 5.27 -24.38
CA VAL A 131 -5.59 5.82 -25.70
C VAL A 131 -5.21 4.70 -26.68
N GLY A 132 -4.42 3.72 -26.24
CA GLY A 132 -4.05 2.56 -27.06
C GLY A 132 -5.25 1.72 -27.48
N ILE A 133 -6.15 1.40 -26.54
CA ILE A 133 -7.40 0.68 -26.82
C ILE A 133 -8.26 1.48 -27.81
N TYR A 134 -8.41 2.79 -27.60
CA TYR A 134 -9.13 3.66 -28.52
C TYR A 134 -8.53 3.62 -29.93
N GLY A 135 -7.21 3.75 -30.05
CA GLY A 135 -6.49 3.73 -31.33
C GLY A 135 -6.66 2.40 -32.06
N VAL A 136 -6.43 1.27 -31.39
CA VAL A 136 -6.60 -0.07 -31.95
C VAL A 136 -8.06 -0.29 -32.39
N MET A 137 -9.03 0.03 -31.56
CA MET A 137 -10.45 -0.15 -31.90
C MET A 137 -10.88 0.79 -33.03
N SER A 138 -10.41 2.02 -33.05
CA SER A 138 -10.68 2.95 -34.16
C SER A 138 -10.11 2.45 -35.48
N HIS A 139 -8.90 1.86 -35.47
CA HIS A 139 -8.31 1.23 -36.65
C HIS A 139 -9.09 -0.01 -37.10
N VAL A 140 -9.48 -0.88 -36.18
CA VAL A 140 -10.29 -2.08 -36.50
C VAL A 140 -11.63 -1.70 -37.10
N VAL A 141 -12.30 -0.68 -36.54
CA VAL A 141 -13.57 -0.17 -37.08
C VAL A 141 -13.37 0.43 -38.47
N ALA A 142 -12.34 1.26 -38.66
CA ALA A 142 -12.04 1.88 -39.96
C ALA A 142 -11.68 0.85 -41.05
N GLY A 143 -10.99 -0.24 -40.69
CA GLY A 143 -10.67 -1.32 -41.63
C GLY A 143 -11.83 -2.27 -41.93
N ARG A 144 -12.87 -2.29 -41.09
CA ARG A 144 -14.07 -3.15 -41.25
C ARG A 144 -15.32 -2.39 -41.67
N THR A 145 -15.21 -1.12 -42.04
CA THR A 145 -16.34 -0.29 -42.52
C THR A 145 -17.10 -0.94 -43.66
N ARG A 146 -16.42 -1.61 -44.61
CA ARG A 146 -17.07 -2.29 -45.75
C ARG A 146 -17.93 -3.49 -45.31
N GLU A 147 -17.42 -4.34 -44.42
CA GLU A 147 -18.18 -5.46 -43.85
C GLU A 147 -19.36 -4.97 -43.00
N ILE A 148 -19.14 -3.91 -42.21
CA ILE A 148 -20.18 -3.30 -41.38
C ILE A 148 -21.28 -2.71 -42.28
N GLY A 149 -20.91 -2.02 -43.37
CA GLY A 149 -21.85 -1.49 -44.36
C GLY A 149 -22.65 -2.58 -45.07
N LEU A 150 -22.00 -3.70 -45.42
CA LEU A 150 -22.67 -4.84 -46.05
C LEU A 150 -23.65 -5.54 -45.10
N ARG A 151 -23.28 -5.72 -43.81
CA ARG A 151 -24.20 -6.24 -42.79
C ARG A 151 -25.39 -5.32 -42.54
N MET A 152 -25.16 -4.01 -42.50
CA MET A 152 -26.23 -3.02 -42.37
C MET A 152 -27.19 -3.07 -43.58
N ALA A 153 -26.67 -3.23 -44.79
CA ALA A 153 -27.48 -3.40 -46.01
C ALA A 153 -28.30 -4.71 -46.01
N LEU A 154 -27.81 -5.75 -45.33
CA LEU A 154 -28.52 -7.01 -45.09
C LEU A 154 -29.51 -6.95 -43.91
N GLY A 155 -29.67 -5.79 -43.26
CA GLY A 155 -30.67 -5.57 -42.20
C GLY A 155 -30.17 -5.74 -40.77
N ALA A 156 -28.85 -5.85 -40.54
CA ALA A 156 -28.30 -5.88 -39.18
C ALA A 156 -28.61 -4.57 -38.43
N GLN A 157 -28.94 -4.67 -37.13
CA GLN A 157 -29.20 -3.48 -36.32
C GLN A 157 -27.89 -2.84 -35.85
N LEU A 158 -27.96 -1.52 -35.63
CA LEU A 158 -26.86 -0.72 -35.04
C LEU A 158 -26.39 -1.26 -33.67
N SER A 159 -27.26 -1.95 -32.94
CA SER A 159 -26.95 -2.65 -31.68
C SER A 159 -26.00 -3.84 -31.89
N ASP A 160 -26.13 -4.59 -32.99
CA ASP A 160 -25.32 -5.77 -33.26
C ASP A 160 -23.86 -5.38 -33.53
N VAL A 161 -23.67 -4.29 -34.27
CA VAL A 161 -22.34 -3.72 -34.55
C VAL A 161 -21.70 -3.17 -33.28
N ARG A 162 -22.47 -2.45 -32.45
CA ARG A 162 -21.99 -1.95 -31.15
C ARG A 162 -21.57 -3.08 -30.22
N GLY A 163 -22.41 -4.12 -30.11
CA GLY A 163 -22.15 -5.29 -29.27
C GLY A 163 -20.89 -6.04 -29.69
N LEU A 164 -20.66 -6.19 -30.99
CA LEU A 164 -19.46 -6.83 -31.52
C LEU A 164 -18.17 -6.06 -31.16
N ILE A 165 -18.18 -4.75 -31.35
CA ILE A 165 -17.03 -3.87 -31.06
C ILE A 165 -16.75 -3.84 -29.55
N LEU A 166 -17.80 -3.67 -28.73
CA LEU A 166 -17.67 -3.70 -27.27
C LEU A 166 -17.15 -5.05 -26.78
N ARG A 167 -17.65 -6.17 -27.32
CA ARG A 167 -17.20 -7.51 -26.92
C ARG A 167 -15.74 -7.75 -27.27
N GLN A 168 -15.27 -7.32 -28.44
CA GLN A 168 -13.85 -7.42 -28.81
C GLN A 168 -12.96 -6.57 -27.90
N GLY A 169 -13.34 -5.30 -27.67
CA GLY A 169 -12.58 -4.41 -26.79
C GLY A 169 -12.53 -4.90 -25.34
N MET A 170 -13.67 -5.35 -24.81
CA MET A 170 -13.77 -5.90 -23.46
C MET A 170 -13.00 -7.21 -23.31
N LEU A 171 -12.96 -8.06 -24.34
CA LEU A 171 -12.17 -9.30 -24.30
C LEU A 171 -10.67 -9.00 -24.25
N LEU A 172 -10.18 -8.03 -25.05
CA LEU A 172 -8.79 -7.56 -24.96
C LEU A 172 -8.47 -7.00 -23.58
N ALA A 173 -9.37 -6.16 -23.05
CA ALA A 173 -9.21 -5.55 -21.72
C ALA A 173 -9.23 -6.58 -20.60
N ALA A 174 -10.09 -7.61 -20.69
CA ALA A 174 -10.15 -8.69 -19.70
C ALA A 174 -8.86 -9.51 -19.69
N ILE A 175 -8.34 -9.90 -20.86
CA ILE A 175 -7.07 -10.63 -20.97
C ILE A 175 -5.92 -9.78 -20.41
N GLY A 176 -5.83 -8.52 -20.84
CA GLY A 176 -4.81 -7.59 -20.35
C GLY A 176 -4.90 -7.38 -18.83
N SER A 177 -6.11 -7.28 -18.29
CA SER A 177 -6.33 -7.14 -16.84
C SER A 177 -5.90 -8.40 -16.08
N ILE A 178 -6.23 -9.60 -16.57
CA ILE A 178 -5.81 -10.86 -15.93
C ILE A 178 -4.29 -10.95 -15.89
N ILE A 179 -3.62 -10.69 -17.01
CA ILE A 179 -2.15 -10.70 -17.11
C ILE A 179 -1.55 -9.64 -16.18
N GLY A 180 -2.08 -8.41 -16.20
CA GLY A 180 -1.63 -7.32 -15.35
C GLY A 180 -1.78 -7.62 -13.86
N LEU A 181 -2.91 -8.20 -13.44
CA LEU A 181 -3.16 -8.60 -12.05
C LEU A 181 -2.20 -9.73 -11.63
N ALA A 182 -1.93 -10.70 -12.50
CA ALA A 182 -0.96 -11.76 -12.23
C ALA A 182 0.46 -11.21 -12.04
N LEU A 183 0.90 -10.30 -12.92
CA LEU A 183 2.18 -9.61 -12.78
C LEU A 183 2.25 -8.74 -11.52
N ALA A 184 1.16 -8.04 -11.20
CA ALA A 184 1.07 -7.22 -9.99
C ALA A 184 1.16 -8.06 -8.71
N LEU A 185 0.49 -9.22 -8.67
CA LEU A 185 0.61 -10.17 -7.55
C LEU A 185 2.04 -10.71 -7.41
N GLY A 186 2.68 -11.09 -8.53
CA GLY A 186 4.07 -11.54 -8.53
C GLY A 186 5.03 -10.46 -8.02
N GLY A 187 4.87 -9.23 -8.51
CA GLY A 187 5.66 -8.08 -8.07
C GLY A 187 5.43 -7.72 -6.60
N ALA A 188 4.17 -7.74 -6.13
CA ALA A 188 3.83 -7.48 -4.74
C ALA A 188 4.47 -8.51 -3.79
N GLN A 189 4.50 -9.78 -4.20
CA GLN A 189 5.15 -10.84 -3.41
C GLN A 189 6.66 -10.63 -3.32
N MET A 190 7.31 -10.19 -4.41
CA MET A 190 8.73 -9.89 -4.41
C MET A 190 9.05 -8.69 -3.50
N LEU A 191 8.22 -7.64 -3.56
CA LEU A 191 8.33 -6.45 -2.72
C LEU A 191 7.97 -6.67 -1.25
N LYS A 192 7.24 -7.74 -0.91
CA LYS A 192 6.91 -8.11 0.48
C LYS A 192 8.15 -8.28 1.36
N THR A 193 9.27 -8.67 0.76
CA THR A 193 10.56 -8.79 1.45
C THR A 193 11.21 -7.44 1.77
N LEU A 194 10.79 -6.37 1.08
CA LEU A 194 11.30 -5.00 1.23
C LEU A 194 10.33 -4.12 2.05
N LEU A 195 9.01 -4.30 1.89
CA LEU A 195 7.98 -3.57 2.63
C LEU A 195 7.37 -4.45 3.72
N TYR A 196 7.95 -4.40 4.91
CA TYR A 196 7.45 -5.13 6.08
C TYR A 196 6.18 -4.50 6.66
N GLY A 197 5.16 -5.33 6.88
CA GLY A 197 3.91 -4.92 7.56
C GLY A 197 2.81 -4.38 6.65
N VAL A 198 3.00 -4.37 5.34
CA VAL A 198 1.93 -4.14 4.37
C VAL A 198 1.43 -5.49 3.90
N SER A 199 0.11 -5.73 3.97
CA SER A 199 -0.47 -6.92 3.36
C SER A 199 -0.22 -6.84 1.85
N ALA A 200 0.69 -7.67 1.33
CA ALA A 200 1.05 -7.71 -0.09
C ALA A 200 -0.14 -8.10 -1.01
N SER A 201 -1.24 -8.53 -0.41
CA SER A 201 -2.43 -9.02 -1.09
C SER A 201 -3.65 -8.49 -0.34
N ASP A 202 -4.05 -7.25 -0.63
CA ASP A 202 -5.35 -6.74 -0.21
C ASP A 202 -6.38 -7.02 -1.32
N PRO A 203 -7.27 -8.02 -1.17
CA PRO A 203 -8.21 -8.41 -2.21
C PRO A 203 -9.12 -7.25 -2.64
N ILE A 204 -9.44 -6.34 -1.72
CA ILE A 204 -10.30 -5.18 -2.00
C ILE A 204 -9.61 -4.26 -2.99
N THR A 205 -8.33 -3.97 -2.79
CA THR A 205 -7.53 -3.15 -3.72
C THR A 205 -7.48 -3.78 -5.12
N PHE A 206 -7.24 -5.10 -5.22
CA PHE A 206 -7.23 -5.80 -6.51
C PHE A 206 -8.60 -5.76 -7.20
N MET A 207 -9.71 -5.92 -6.47
CA MET A 207 -11.06 -5.82 -7.04
C MET A 207 -11.38 -4.40 -7.53
N ILE A 208 -10.98 -3.37 -6.78
CA ILE A 208 -11.15 -1.97 -7.19
C ILE A 208 -10.37 -1.70 -8.47
N VAL A 209 -9.11 -2.14 -8.55
CA VAL A 209 -8.26 -1.94 -9.74
C VAL A 209 -8.83 -2.69 -10.95
N ALA A 210 -9.26 -3.95 -10.78
CA ALA A 210 -9.88 -4.72 -11.85
C ALA A 210 -11.16 -4.04 -12.39
N THR A 211 -12.02 -3.56 -11.48
CA THR A 211 -13.25 -2.86 -11.84
C THR A 211 -12.95 -1.55 -12.56
N LEU A 212 -11.98 -0.78 -12.07
CA LEU A 212 -11.54 0.47 -12.67
C LEU A 212 -11.01 0.27 -14.10
N LEU A 213 -10.16 -0.74 -14.31
CA LEU A 213 -9.62 -1.08 -15.63
C LEU A 213 -10.73 -1.44 -16.62
N LEU A 214 -11.73 -2.22 -16.20
CA LEU A 214 -12.87 -2.59 -17.03
C LEU A 214 -13.74 -1.38 -17.37
N VAL A 215 -14.00 -0.47 -16.42
CA VAL A 215 -14.76 0.76 -16.66
C VAL A 215 -14.03 1.65 -17.66
N VAL A 216 -12.71 1.84 -17.50
CA VAL A 216 -11.91 2.65 -18.42
C VAL A 216 -11.89 2.04 -19.83
N ALA A 217 -11.71 0.72 -19.94
CA ALA A 217 -11.78 0.04 -21.22
C ALA A 217 -13.15 0.19 -21.89
N LEU A 218 -14.24 0.05 -21.12
CA LEU A 218 -15.60 0.22 -21.62
C LEU A 218 -15.82 1.64 -22.16
N LEU A 219 -15.36 2.67 -21.44
CA LEU A 219 -15.43 4.06 -21.87
C LEU A 219 -14.58 4.31 -23.14
N ALA A 220 -13.36 3.75 -23.19
CA ALA A 220 -12.48 3.87 -24.35
C ALA A 220 -13.07 3.21 -25.61
N CYS A 221 -13.75 2.06 -25.45
CA CYS A 221 -14.42 1.35 -26.55
C CYS A 221 -15.78 1.97 -26.94
N TRP A 222 -16.45 2.67 -26.04
CA TRP A 222 -17.78 3.25 -26.29
C TRP A 222 -17.75 4.27 -27.43
N ILE A 223 -16.72 5.12 -27.48
CA ILE A 223 -16.59 6.17 -28.49
C ILE A 223 -16.48 5.59 -29.93
N PRO A 224 -15.54 4.67 -30.25
CA PRO A 224 -15.45 4.06 -31.56
C PRO A 224 -16.67 3.18 -31.90
N ALA A 225 -17.25 2.47 -30.91
CA ALA A 225 -18.50 1.72 -31.12
C ALA A 225 -19.66 2.64 -31.52
N ARG A 226 -19.78 3.81 -30.88
CA ARG A 226 -20.79 4.82 -31.23
C ARG A 226 -20.52 5.45 -32.59
N ARG A 227 -19.25 5.72 -32.95
CA ARG A 227 -18.87 6.18 -34.29
C ARG A 227 -19.24 5.17 -35.37
N ALA A 228 -18.90 3.88 -35.20
CA ALA A 228 -19.24 2.82 -36.14
C ALA A 228 -20.75 2.75 -36.42
N SER A 229 -21.56 2.90 -35.37
CA SER A 229 -23.02 2.89 -35.47
C SER A 229 -23.65 4.17 -36.02
N ARG A 230 -22.86 5.20 -36.32
CA ARG A 230 -23.31 6.44 -36.95
C ARG A 230 -22.77 6.60 -38.37
N VAL A 231 -21.99 5.62 -38.86
CA VAL A 231 -21.57 5.59 -40.26
C VAL A 231 -22.82 5.35 -41.10
N ASP A 232 -23.19 6.35 -41.89
CA ASP A 232 -24.33 6.30 -42.78
C ASP A 232 -24.04 5.29 -43.91
N PRO A 233 -24.84 4.22 -44.06
CA PRO A 233 -24.58 3.17 -45.06
C PRO A 233 -24.48 3.71 -46.49
N MET A 234 -25.13 4.85 -46.78
CA MET A 234 -25.04 5.54 -48.07
C MET A 234 -23.68 6.18 -48.35
N ILE A 235 -22.91 6.57 -47.33
CA ILE A 235 -21.56 7.14 -47.49
C ILE A 235 -20.53 6.01 -47.64
N ALA A 236 -20.74 4.87 -46.96
CA ALA A 236 -19.83 3.72 -47.03
C ALA A 236 -19.80 3.03 -48.42
N LEU A 237 -20.85 3.19 -49.23
CA LEU A 237 -20.92 2.69 -50.61
C LEU A 237 -20.41 3.70 -51.66
N ARG A 238 -20.18 4.96 -51.28
CA ARG A 238 -19.76 6.05 -52.17
C ARG A 238 -18.30 6.47 -51.99
N ALA A 239 -17.62 5.96 -50.97
CA ALA A 239 -16.17 6.05 -50.86
C ALA A 239 -15.56 4.97 -51.77
N GLU A 240 -15.13 5.39 -52.97
CA GLU A 240 -14.22 4.65 -53.85
C GLU A 240 -12.87 4.37 -53.16
#